data_AF-A0A136A3B9-F1
#
_entry.id   AF-A0A136A3B9-F1
#
_cell.length_a   1.000
_cell.length_b   1.000
_cell.length_c   1.000
_cell.angle_alpha   90.00
_cell.angle_beta   90.00
_cell.angle_gamma   90.00
#
_symmetry.space_group_name_H-M   'P 1'
#
loop_
_entity.id
_entity.type
_entity.pdbx_description
1 polymer ?
#
loop_
_entity_poly.entity_id
_entity_poly.type
_entity_poly.pdbx_seq_one_letter_code
_entity_poly.pdbx_strand_id
1 'polypeptide(L)'
;MDIEQSSLDKVELRLNKQNLIYASLAAAVWIFPTLIIWRFAYSYNPNFGPVMLLVSGCIIGLVVRFSGKGLTRLFSAFAVFAYIWLVFLALGLNIVVGSIISGAILFGLFAVGAWLAIYLARIDVPFIEHKAHTFLTSVNSHSSDKKLKNRWIISLPILIVSSAVSSAIAIFVLTLFDDYQYQEKQYLAQEQQRVVSQNKEIDVTPSSLDQRKSNEILRYAYAYHHGRLLDKNNAITDAFPHSEYKAKTLLKYLANERDNARAKFILGILNDEKNARVLFQQALEQGDKYAQIVSAVEYGCYSDLDRGKEMLTRLKQITTEKYVQSEIESILYVGIKAVCSELDKPKFLLEYVRNYDDYSN
;
A
#
# COMPACT_ATOMS: atom_id res chain seq x y z
N MET A 1 -1.53 66.27 -27.96
CA MET A 1 -0.86 65.45 -26.92
C MET A 1 0.53 65.20 -27.45
N ASP A 2 1.53 65.91 -26.95
CA ASP A 2 2.89 65.83 -27.51
C ASP A 2 3.55 64.56 -27.00
N ILE A 3 3.78 63.63 -27.92
CA ILE A 3 4.47 62.36 -27.67
C ILE A 3 5.74 62.40 -28.51
N GLU A 4 6.89 62.22 -27.88
CA GLU A 4 8.17 62.15 -28.60
C GLU A 4 8.16 61.00 -29.61
N GLN A 5 8.50 61.31 -30.88
CA GLN A 5 8.55 60.32 -31.96
C GLN A 5 9.48 59.14 -31.63
N SER A 6 10.60 59.42 -30.96
CA SER A 6 11.55 58.39 -30.50
C SER A 6 10.93 57.35 -29.57
N SER A 7 9.93 57.75 -28.76
CA SER A 7 9.21 56.88 -27.84
C SER A 7 8.13 56.06 -28.57
N LEU A 8 7.50 56.63 -29.61
CA LEU A 8 6.55 55.92 -30.47
C LEU A 8 7.25 54.79 -31.25
N ASP A 9 8.39 55.10 -31.90
CA ASP A 9 9.13 54.13 -32.71
C ASP A 9 9.65 52.95 -31.88
N LYS A 10 10.11 53.21 -30.64
CA LYS A 10 10.54 52.16 -29.70
C LYS A 10 9.42 51.22 -29.32
N VAL A 11 8.24 51.76 -29.00
CA VAL A 11 7.06 50.98 -28.61
C VAL A 11 6.53 50.18 -29.79
N GLU A 12 6.47 50.77 -30.99
CA GLU A 12 6.07 50.10 -32.23
C GLU A 12 6.98 48.90 -32.55
N LEU A 13 8.29 49.06 -32.42
CA LEU A 13 9.25 47.98 -32.62
C LEU A 13 9.02 46.82 -31.64
N ARG A 14 8.68 47.11 -30.37
CA ARG A 14 8.34 46.09 -29.38
C ARG A 14 6.99 45.42 -29.68
N LEU A 15 5.95 46.18 -30.06
CA LEU A 15 4.64 45.65 -30.46
C LEU A 15 4.76 44.69 -31.66
N ASN A 16 5.63 45.01 -32.63
CA ASN A 16 5.85 44.17 -33.80
C ASN A 16 6.53 42.82 -33.48
N LYS A 17 7.33 42.77 -32.41
CA LYS A 17 8.02 41.55 -31.95
C LYS A 17 7.13 40.58 -31.17
N GLN A 18 5.91 40.97 -30.81
CA GLN A 18 5.01 40.12 -30.05
C GLN A 18 4.57 38.89 -30.84
N ASN A 19 4.40 37.78 -30.11
CA ASN A 19 3.88 36.53 -30.64
C ASN A 19 3.04 35.80 -29.59
N LEU A 20 1.72 35.96 -29.66
CA LEU A 20 0.79 35.34 -28.72
C LEU A 20 0.74 33.82 -28.88
N ILE A 21 0.81 33.30 -30.12
CA ILE A 21 0.81 31.84 -30.37
C ILE A 21 2.00 31.17 -29.67
N TYR A 22 3.19 31.78 -29.78
CA TYR A 22 4.39 31.21 -29.15
C TYR A 22 4.33 31.29 -27.62
N ALA A 23 3.78 32.37 -27.06
CA ALA A 23 3.47 32.44 -25.63
C ALA A 23 2.49 31.34 -25.18
N SER A 24 1.42 31.10 -25.94
CA SER A 24 0.44 30.05 -25.65
C SER A 24 1.09 28.67 -25.61
N LEU A 25 1.86 28.32 -26.64
CA LEU A 25 2.54 27.03 -26.71
C LEU A 25 3.55 26.86 -25.60
N ALA A 26 4.35 27.90 -25.32
CA ALA A 26 5.34 27.84 -24.24
C ALA A 26 4.66 27.65 -22.88
N ALA A 27 3.62 28.43 -22.57
CA ALA A 27 2.87 28.30 -21.32
C ALA A 27 2.27 26.89 -21.17
N ALA A 28 1.70 26.36 -22.25
CA ALA A 28 1.13 25.02 -22.26
C ALA A 28 2.17 23.93 -22.02
N VAL A 29 3.30 23.97 -22.75
CA VAL A 29 4.40 23.00 -22.59
C VAL A 29 5.00 23.06 -21.18
N TRP A 30 5.05 24.24 -20.58
CA TRP A 30 5.57 24.43 -19.22
C TRP A 30 4.61 23.95 -18.11
N ILE A 31 3.37 23.57 -18.42
CA ILE A 31 2.51 22.87 -17.46
C ILE A 31 3.15 21.53 -17.04
N PHE A 32 3.71 20.79 -18.00
CA PHE A 32 4.35 19.48 -17.74
C PHE A 32 5.47 19.55 -16.69
N PRO A 33 6.58 20.30 -16.89
CA PRO A 33 7.66 20.35 -15.93
C PRO A 33 7.22 21.00 -14.61
N THR A 34 6.29 21.96 -14.64
CA THR A 34 5.80 22.60 -13.40
C THR A 34 5.01 21.62 -12.53
N LEU A 35 4.16 20.77 -13.12
CA LEU A 35 3.46 19.71 -12.37
C LEU A 35 4.42 18.68 -11.79
N ILE A 36 5.46 18.29 -12.54
CA ILE A 36 6.46 17.33 -12.04
C ILE A 36 7.21 17.92 -10.84
N ILE A 37 7.69 19.16 -10.96
CA ILE A 37 8.38 19.86 -9.86
C ILE A 37 7.44 19.98 -8.65
N TRP A 38 6.16 20.27 -8.87
CA TRP A 38 5.17 20.35 -7.80
C TRP A 38 4.98 19.00 -7.11
N ARG A 39 4.82 17.90 -7.86
CA ARG A 39 4.72 16.55 -7.28
C ARG A 39 5.95 16.21 -6.45
N PHE A 40 7.14 16.49 -6.98
CA PHE A 40 8.40 16.21 -6.31
C PHE A 40 8.57 17.03 -5.02
N ALA A 41 8.23 18.31 -5.06
CA ALA A 41 8.23 19.16 -3.87
C ALA A 41 7.25 18.63 -2.80
N TYR A 42 6.06 18.18 -3.22
CA TYR A 42 5.05 17.60 -2.34
C TYR A 42 5.49 16.25 -1.74
N SER A 43 6.12 15.38 -2.54
CA SER A 43 6.61 14.09 -2.04
C SER A 43 7.77 14.23 -1.06
N TYR A 44 8.60 15.27 -1.22
CA TYR A 44 9.65 15.59 -0.26
C TYR A 44 9.08 16.18 1.05
N ASN A 45 8.16 17.14 0.95
CA ASN A 45 7.45 17.68 2.11
C ASN A 45 6.05 18.21 1.70
N PRO A 46 4.95 17.65 2.24
CA PRO A 46 3.60 18.06 1.90
C PRO A 46 3.31 19.56 2.10
N ASN A 47 4.01 20.22 3.04
CA ASN A 47 3.85 21.64 3.31
C ASN A 47 4.32 22.54 2.14
N PHE A 48 5.13 22.02 1.20
CA PHE A 48 5.52 22.78 0.00
C PHE A 48 4.43 22.80 -1.08
N GLY A 49 3.45 21.89 -1.04
CA GLY A 49 2.34 21.86 -2.01
C GLY A 49 1.61 23.20 -2.13
N PRO A 50 1.17 23.81 -1.02
CA PRO A 50 0.58 25.15 -0.99
C PRO A 50 1.51 26.26 -1.51
N VAL A 51 2.80 26.23 -1.16
CA VAL A 51 3.79 27.25 -1.58
C VAL A 51 3.95 27.27 -3.10
N MET A 52 3.83 26.11 -3.74
CA MET A 52 3.92 25.98 -5.19
C MET A 52 2.79 26.70 -5.94
N LEU A 53 1.69 27.12 -5.29
CA LEU A 53 0.71 28.04 -5.89
C LEU A 53 1.38 29.36 -6.33
N LEU A 54 2.22 29.93 -5.48
CA LEU A 54 2.97 31.16 -5.78
C LEU A 54 4.03 30.91 -6.85
N VAL A 55 4.85 29.88 -6.64
CA VAL A 55 5.99 29.55 -7.51
C VAL A 55 5.52 29.25 -8.93
N SER A 56 4.43 28.51 -9.07
CA SER A 56 3.84 28.18 -10.37
C SER A 56 3.31 29.42 -11.10
N GLY A 57 2.70 30.36 -10.37
CA GLY A 57 2.31 31.66 -10.90
C GLY A 57 3.50 32.43 -11.47
N CYS A 58 4.62 32.44 -10.74
CA CYS A 58 5.87 33.04 -11.22
C CYS A 58 6.40 32.39 -12.49
N ILE A 59 6.49 31.05 -12.51
CA ILE A 59 7.01 30.28 -13.65
C ILE A 59 6.17 30.57 -14.90
N ILE A 60 4.85 30.42 -14.83
CA ILE A 60 3.97 30.64 -15.98
C ILE A 60 4.06 32.10 -16.47
N GLY A 61 4.06 33.07 -15.56
CA GLY A 61 4.21 34.48 -15.93
C GLY A 61 5.51 34.78 -16.66
N LEU A 62 6.65 34.27 -16.18
CA LEU A 62 7.95 34.43 -16.82
C LEU A 62 8.01 33.73 -18.18
N VAL A 63 7.49 32.51 -18.29
CA VAL A 63 7.45 31.75 -19.55
C VAL A 63 6.68 32.50 -20.63
N VAL A 64 5.49 33.02 -20.28
CA VAL A 64 4.67 33.83 -21.20
C VAL A 64 5.42 35.10 -21.60
N ARG A 65 6.11 35.75 -20.67
CA ARG A 65 6.88 36.97 -20.94
C ARG A 65 8.04 36.74 -21.89
N PHE A 66 8.92 35.78 -21.60
CA PHE A 66 10.12 35.51 -22.38
C PHE A 66 9.79 34.99 -23.77
N SER A 67 8.75 34.16 -23.88
CA SER A 67 8.33 33.57 -25.14
C SER A 67 7.55 34.59 -25.98
N GLY A 68 6.51 35.19 -25.43
CA GLY A 68 5.59 36.04 -26.19
C GLY A 68 6.07 37.46 -26.44
N LYS A 69 6.97 37.97 -25.58
CA LYS A 69 7.41 39.38 -25.52
C LYS A 69 6.24 40.38 -25.48
N GLY A 70 5.10 39.93 -24.95
CA GLY A 70 3.81 40.62 -25.01
C GLY A 70 3.69 41.86 -24.12
N LEU A 71 3.03 42.89 -24.64
CA LEU A 71 2.73 44.15 -23.93
C LEU A 71 1.22 44.38 -23.79
N THR A 72 0.40 43.61 -24.50
CA THR A 72 -1.06 43.74 -24.49
C THR A 72 -1.68 42.95 -23.33
N ARG A 73 -2.92 43.29 -22.96
CA ARG A 73 -3.66 42.61 -21.86
C ARG A 73 -3.92 41.13 -22.14
N LEU A 74 -3.88 40.72 -23.41
CA LEU A 74 -4.11 39.33 -23.82
C LEU A 74 -3.06 38.37 -23.23
N PHE A 75 -1.79 38.78 -23.12
CA PHE A 75 -0.75 37.94 -22.54
C PHE A 75 -0.99 37.65 -21.05
N SER A 76 -1.44 38.64 -20.30
CA SER A 76 -1.85 38.45 -18.90
C SER A 76 -3.04 37.49 -18.78
N ALA A 77 -4.05 37.61 -19.64
CA ALA A 77 -5.20 36.70 -19.63
C ALA A 77 -4.78 35.24 -19.92
N PHE A 78 -3.88 35.03 -20.87
CA PHE A 78 -3.37 33.69 -21.21
C PHE A 78 -2.50 33.10 -20.10
N ALA A 79 -1.67 33.91 -19.45
CA ALA A 79 -0.88 33.48 -18.29
C ALA A 79 -1.76 33.01 -17.14
N VAL A 80 -2.82 33.78 -16.82
CA VAL A 80 -3.79 33.40 -15.77
C VAL A 80 -4.55 32.14 -16.15
N PHE A 81 -5.01 32.02 -17.39
CA PHE A 81 -5.72 30.83 -17.83
C PHE A 81 -4.86 29.56 -17.69
N ALA A 82 -3.60 29.62 -18.15
CA ALA A 82 -2.66 28.51 -18.01
C ALA A 82 -2.37 28.19 -16.54
N TYR A 83 -2.22 29.23 -15.69
CA TYR A 83 -2.04 29.06 -14.25
C TYR A 83 -3.26 28.41 -13.57
N ILE A 84 -4.48 28.86 -13.87
CA ILE A 84 -5.72 28.29 -13.32
C ILE A 84 -5.83 26.81 -13.73
N TRP A 85 -5.57 26.51 -15.00
CA TRP A 85 -5.58 25.14 -15.49
C TRP A 85 -4.56 24.25 -14.76
N LEU A 86 -3.32 24.75 -14.57
CA LEU A 86 -2.28 24.08 -13.81
C LEU A 86 -2.71 23.80 -12.36
N VAL A 87 -3.29 24.79 -11.67
CA VAL A 87 -3.78 24.64 -10.29
C VAL A 87 -4.93 23.64 -10.22
N PHE A 88 -5.85 23.67 -11.20
CA PHE A 88 -6.95 22.70 -11.29
C PHE A 88 -6.42 21.26 -11.38
N LEU A 89 -5.39 21.03 -12.20
CA LEU A 89 -4.74 19.71 -12.28
C LEU A 89 -4.05 19.32 -10.96
N ALA A 90 -3.34 20.26 -10.33
CA ALA A 90 -2.69 20.03 -9.04
C ALA A 90 -3.69 19.66 -7.92
N LEU A 91 -4.87 20.30 -7.92
CA LEU A 91 -5.96 19.95 -7.02
C LEU A 91 -6.51 18.54 -7.33
N GLY A 92 -6.74 18.23 -8.61
CA GLY A 92 -7.19 16.89 -9.03
C GLY A 92 -6.21 15.76 -8.67
N LEU A 93 -4.90 16.06 -8.63
CA LEU A 93 -3.84 15.14 -8.19
C LEU A 93 -3.64 15.13 -6.67
N ASN A 94 -4.42 15.87 -5.89
CA ASN A 94 -4.32 15.98 -4.43
C ASN A 94 -2.92 16.43 -3.91
N ILE A 95 -2.15 17.16 -4.71
CA ILE A 95 -0.80 17.67 -4.32
C ILE A 95 -0.83 19.06 -3.66
N VAL A 96 -2.03 19.58 -3.38
CA VAL A 96 -2.25 20.91 -2.77
C VAL A 96 -2.83 20.83 -1.36
N VAL A 97 -3.72 19.86 -1.08
CA VAL A 97 -4.58 19.84 0.13
C VAL A 97 -4.08 18.85 1.20
N GLY A 98 -2.85 18.33 1.09
CA GLY A 98 -2.30 17.36 2.05
C GLY A 98 -1.97 17.92 3.45
N SER A 99 -2.08 19.23 3.67
CA SER A 99 -1.66 19.91 4.90
C SER A 99 -2.85 20.52 5.66
N ILE A 100 -2.75 20.63 6.99
CA ILE A 100 -3.71 21.30 7.89
C ILE A 100 -3.63 22.83 7.71
N ILE A 101 -3.82 23.32 6.49
CA ILE A 101 -3.81 24.75 6.17
C ILE A 101 -5.25 25.17 5.91
N SER A 102 -5.64 26.31 6.47
CA SER A 102 -6.99 26.85 6.28
C SER A 102 -7.23 27.21 4.82
N GLY A 103 -8.44 26.95 4.32
CA GLY A 103 -8.82 27.27 2.94
C GLY A 103 -8.63 28.75 2.58
N ALA A 104 -8.71 29.66 3.55
CA ALA A 104 -8.45 31.08 3.37
C ALA A 104 -6.99 31.37 2.98
N ILE A 105 -6.01 30.67 3.58
CA ILE A 105 -4.59 30.81 3.24
C ILE A 105 -4.33 30.27 1.83
N LEU A 106 -4.92 29.11 1.48
CA LEU A 106 -4.81 28.55 0.13
C LEU A 106 -5.40 29.49 -0.92
N PHE A 107 -6.55 30.10 -0.64
CA PHE A 107 -7.14 31.11 -1.52
C PHE A 107 -6.24 32.34 -1.68
N GLY A 108 -5.65 32.82 -0.58
CA GLY A 108 -4.67 33.91 -0.60
C GLY A 108 -3.45 33.59 -1.48
N LEU A 109 -2.85 32.41 -1.30
CA LEU A 109 -1.71 31.95 -2.10
C LEU A 109 -2.09 31.79 -3.58
N PHE A 110 -3.28 31.26 -3.86
CA PHE A 110 -3.81 31.15 -5.22
C PHE A 110 -3.95 32.53 -5.88
N ALA A 111 -4.57 33.49 -5.17
CA ALA A 111 -4.79 34.85 -5.67
C ALA A 111 -3.49 35.60 -5.92
N VAL A 112 -2.52 35.49 -5.00
CA VAL A 112 -1.19 36.07 -5.18
C VAL A 112 -0.45 35.40 -6.33
N GLY A 113 -0.55 34.08 -6.50
CA GLY A 113 0.03 33.36 -7.64
C GLY A 113 -0.56 33.81 -8.98
N ALA A 114 -1.88 34.00 -9.05
CA ALA A 114 -2.55 34.54 -10.24
C ALA A 114 -2.10 35.98 -10.52
N TRP A 115 -1.99 36.82 -9.49
CA TRP A 115 -1.48 38.18 -9.62
C TRP A 115 -0.03 38.22 -10.11
N LEU A 116 0.83 37.35 -9.59
CA LEU A 116 2.22 37.19 -10.06
C LEU A 116 2.27 36.76 -11.53
N ALA A 117 1.43 35.82 -11.95
CA ALA A 117 1.34 35.41 -13.35
C ALA A 117 0.95 36.58 -14.26
N ILE A 118 -0.05 37.39 -13.87
CA ILE A 118 -0.47 38.61 -14.60
C ILE A 118 0.67 39.60 -14.71
N TYR A 119 1.28 39.89 -13.56
CA TYR A 119 2.29 40.93 -13.41
C TYR A 119 3.54 40.59 -14.22
N LEU A 120 4.10 39.39 -14.02
CA LEU A 120 5.31 38.94 -14.70
C LEU A 120 5.11 38.77 -16.21
N ALA A 121 3.94 38.29 -16.66
CA ALA A 121 3.63 38.15 -18.09
C ALA A 121 3.67 39.48 -18.86
N ARG A 122 3.56 40.61 -18.14
CA ARG A 122 3.43 41.95 -18.71
C ARG A 122 4.47 42.95 -18.22
N ILE A 123 5.58 42.49 -17.63
CA ILE A 123 6.69 43.39 -17.29
C ILE A 123 7.23 44.03 -18.57
N ASP A 124 6.79 45.25 -18.88
CA ASP A 124 7.56 46.38 -19.42
C ASP A 124 6.74 47.28 -20.35
N VAL A 125 6.34 48.43 -19.85
CA VAL A 125 6.58 49.67 -20.58
C VAL A 125 7.21 50.63 -19.57
N PRO A 126 8.46 51.09 -19.76
CA PRO A 126 9.05 52.12 -18.92
C PRO A 126 8.06 53.28 -18.77
N PHE A 127 7.96 53.90 -17.59
CA PHE A 127 6.98 54.95 -17.31
C PHE A 127 6.99 56.07 -18.39
N ILE A 128 8.18 56.37 -18.91
CA ILE A 128 8.44 57.34 -19.98
C ILE A 128 7.70 56.98 -21.29
N GLU A 129 7.61 55.69 -21.61
CA GLU A 129 7.01 55.15 -22.84
C GLU A 129 5.51 54.82 -22.68
N HIS A 130 4.93 54.98 -21.48
CA HIS A 130 3.56 54.55 -21.18
C HIS A 130 2.50 55.35 -21.94
N LYS A 131 2.74 56.64 -22.19
CA LYS A 131 1.85 57.48 -23.02
C LYS A 131 1.84 57.02 -24.48
N ALA A 132 3.00 56.67 -25.03
CA ALA A 132 3.15 56.15 -26.39
C ALA A 132 2.49 54.77 -26.53
N HIS A 133 2.63 53.89 -25.53
CA HIS A 133 1.95 52.59 -25.51
C HIS A 133 0.44 52.70 -25.42
N THR A 134 -0.09 53.54 -24.53
CA THR A 134 -1.54 53.76 -24.44
C THR A 134 -2.07 54.31 -25.77
N PHE A 135 -1.38 55.27 -26.39
CA PHE A 135 -1.78 55.80 -27.69
C PHE A 135 -1.85 54.72 -28.79
N LEU A 136 -0.81 53.88 -28.91
CA LEU A 136 -0.71 52.82 -29.94
C LEU A 136 -1.53 51.57 -29.63
N THR A 137 -2.13 51.42 -28.45
CA THR A 137 -2.89 50.20 -28.11
C THR A 137 -4.36 50.46 -27.80
N SER A 138 -4.73 51.63 -27.26
CA SER A 138 -6.12 51.97 -26.95
C SER A 138 -6.73 53.04 -27.83
N VAL A 139 -5.94 54.01 -28.32
CA VAL A 139 -6.46 55.11 -29.17
C VAL A 139 -6.43 54.73 -30.64
N ASN A 140 -5.29 54.21 -31.12
CA ASN A 140 -5.13 53.66 -32.46
C ASN A 140 -4.75 52.18 -32.36
N SER A 141 -5.66 51.27 -32.70
CA SER A 141 -5.36 49.83 -32.68
C SER A 141 -4.21 49.51 -33.64
N HIS A 142 -3.06 49.13 -33.07
CA HIS A 142 -1.85 48.83 -33.82
C HIS A 142 -2.03 47.63 -34.73
N SER A 143 -1.37 47.65 -35.90
CA SER A 143 -1.46 46.61 -36.94
C SER A 143 -1.03 45.22 -36.44
N SER A 144 -0.24 45.14 -35.38
CA SER A 144 0.20 43.88 -34.75
C SER A 144 -0.96 43.02 -34.27
N ASP A 145 -2.07 43.60 -33.87
CA ASP A 145 -3.23 42.88 -33.31
C ASP A 145 -4.02 42.16 -34.41
N LYS A 146 -3.91 42.65 -35.64
CA LYS A 146 -4.54 42.04 -36.82
C LYS A 146 -3.72 40.87 -37.38
N LYS A 147 -2.43 40.76 -37.02
CA LYS A 147 -1.53 39.67 -37.46
C LYS A 147 -1.97 38.34 -36.84
N LEU A 148 -2.00 37.27 -37.65
CA LEU A 148 -2.44 35.93 -37.21
C LEU A 148 -1.76 35.45 -35.93
N LYS A 149 -0.45 35.71 -35.79
CA LYS A 149 0.37 35.36 -34.62
C LYS A 149 -0.09 35.96 -33.28
N ASN A 150 -0.93 36.99 -33.31
CA ASN A 150 -1.44 37.70 -32.14
C ASN A 150 -2.97 37.64 -32.00
N ARG A 151 -3.66 36.96 -32.93
CA ARG A 151 -5.12 36.84 -32.86
C ARG A 151 -5.54 35.83 -31.80
N TRP A 152 -6.31 36.31 -30.83
CA TRP A 152 -6.82 35.49 -29.73
C TRP A 152 -7.65 34.28 -30.20
N ILE A 153 -8.42 34.42 -31.31
CA ILE A 153 -9.25 33.35 -31.88
C ILE A 153 -8.40 32.14 -32.31
N ILE A 154 -7.13 32.36 -32.69
CA ILE A 154 -6.21 31.29 -33.10
C ILE A 154 -5.39 30.81 -31.89
N SER A 155 -4.86 31.74 -31.10
CA SER A 155 -3.96 31.40 -30.00
C SER A 155 -4.68 30.71 -28.83
N LEU A 156 -5.97 30.98 -28.60
CA LEU A 156 -6.76 30.38 -27.52
C LEU A 156 -7.02 28.87 -27.74
N PRO A 157 -7.53 28.42 -28.90
CA PRO A 157 -7.62 26.99 -29.19
C PRO A 157 -6.27 26.28 -29.09
N ILE A 158 -5.19 26.92 -29.57
CA ILE A 158 -3.84 26.38 -29.45
C ILE A 158 -3.47 26.20 -27.99
N LEU A 159 -3.70 27.20 -27.12
CA LEU A 159 -3.44 27.09 -25.69
C LEU A 159 -4.20 25.92 -25.06
N ILE A 160 -5.50 25.80 -25.37
CA ILE A 160 -6.36 24.75 -24.80
C ILE A 160 -5.88 23.36 -25.22
N VAL A 161 -5.69 23.13 -26.52
CA VAL A 161 -5.28 21.82 -27.05
C VAL A 161 -3.88 21.45 -26.55
N SER A 162 -2.92 22.38 -26.61
CA SER A 162 -1.56 22.11 -26.14
C SER A 162 -1.50 21.91 -24.62
N SER A 163 -2.29 22.65 -23.83
CA SER A 163 -2.37 22.45 -22.38
C SER A 163 -2.97 21.10 -22.03
N ALA A 164 -4.00 20.66 -22.76
CA ALA A 164 -4.59 19.33 -22.59
C ALA A 164 -3.57 18.22 -22.89
N VAL A 165 -2.88 18.29 -24.04
CA VAL A 165 -1.84 17.31 -24.40
C VAL A 165 -0.70 17.31 -23.39
N SER A 166 -0.19 18.48 -23.01
CA SER A 166 0.89 18.58 -22.01
C SER A 166 0.48 18.03 -20.65
N SER A 167 -0.77 18.26 -20.23
CA SER A 167 -1.30 17.72 -18.98
C SER A 167 -1.50 16.21 -19.02
N ALA A 168 -1.95 15.65 -20.14
CA ALA A 168 -2.10 14.20 -20.31
C ALA A 168 -0.75 13.48 -20.20
N ILE A 169 0.29 14.03 -20.83
CA ILE A 169 1.66 13.51 -20.72
C ILE A 169 2.14 13.61 -19.26
N ALA A 170 1.89 14.73 -18.58
CA ALA A 170 2.28 14.91 -17.18
C ALA A 170 1.63 13.87 -16.27
N ILE A 171 0.31 13.72 -16.37
CA ILE A 171 -0.46 12.76 -15.57
C ILE A 171 0.04 11.34 -15.83
N PHE A 172 0.23 10.95 -17.10
CA PHE A 172 0.72 9.62 -17.45
C PHE A 172 2.09 9.32 -16.80
N VAL A 173 3.05 10.24 -16.89
CA VAL A 173 4.37 10.10 -16.27
C VAL A 173 4.26 10.00 -14.74
N LEU A 174 3.43 10.84 -14.13
CA LEU A 174 3.24 10.84 -12.67
C LEU A 174 2.59 9.53 -12.20
N THR A 175 1.61 9.00 -12.93
CA THR A 175 0.97 7.72 -12.59
C THR A 175 1.93 6.54 -12.69
N LEU A 176 2.79 6.50 -13.71
CA LEU A 176 3.81 5.46 -13.84
C LEU A 176 4.83 5.53 -12.70
N PHE A 177 5.23 6.75 -12.30
CA PHE A 177 6.16 6.93 -11.20
C PHE A 177 5.56 6.49 -9.85
N ASP A 178 4.32 6.87 -9.58
CA ASP A 178 3.62 6.49 -8.35
C ASP A 178 3.41 4.96 -8.26
N ASP A 179 3.07 4.30 -9.37
CA ASP A 179 2.91 2.84 -9.42
C ASP A 179 4.25 2.11 -9.20
N TYR A 180 5.33 2.59 -9.82
CA TYR A 180 6.67 2.04 -9.60
C TYR A 180 7.09 2.14 -8.13
N GLN A 181 6.92 3.31 -7.51
CA GLN A 181 7.22 3.53 -6.09
C GLN A 181 6.38 2.65 -5.17
N TYR A 182 5.13 2.40 -5.53
CA TYR A 182 4.25 1.51 -4.77
C TYR A 182 4.72 0.06 -4.83
N GLN A 183 5.07 -0.43 -6.02
CA GLN A 183 5.57 -1.79 -6.23
C GLN A 183 6.91 -2.03 -5.51
N GLU A 184 7.84 -1.08 -5.59
CA GLU A 184 9.13 -1.17 -4.90
C GLU A 184 8.96 -1.30 -3.37
N LYS A 185 8.08 -0.49 -2.79
CA LYS A 185 7.76 -0.57 -1.35
C LYS A 185 7.12 -1.92 -0.97
N GLN A 186 6.24 -2.45 -1.80
CA GLN A 186 5.65 -3.77 -1.55
C GLN A 186 6.70 -4.88 -1.63
N TYR A 187 7.57 -4.84 -2.63
CA TYR A 187 8.64 -5.83 -2.80
C TYR A 187 9.56 -5.87 -1.57
N LEU A 188 10.04 -4.70 -1.12
CA LEU A 188 10.89 -4.59 0.06
C LEU A 188 10.18 -5.08 1.33
N ALA A 189 8.90 -4.76 1.50
CA ALA A 189 8.12 -5.25 2.64
C ALA A 189 7.96 -6.78 2.63
N GLN A 190 7.72 -7.37 1.45
CA GLN A 190 7.64 -8.82 1.30
C GLN A 190 8.98 -9.51 1.55
N GLU A 191 10.08 -8.95 1.03
CA GLU A 191 11.42 -9.49 1.24
C GLU A 191 11.78 -9.46 2.73
N GLN A 192 11.50 -8.34 3.41
CA GLN A 192 11.73 -8.22 4.85
C GLN A 192 10.89 -9.21 5.66
N GLN A 193 9.62 -9.44 5.28
CA GLN A 193 8.79 -10.48 5.89
C GLN A 193 9.34 -11.89 5.66
N ARG A 194 9.90 -12.18 4.48
CA ARG A 194 10.55 -13.47 4.19
C ARG A 194 11.78 -13.69 5.05
N VAL A 195 12.65 -12.69 5.19
CA VAL A 195 13.84 -12.78 6.05
C VAL A 195 13.45 -12.99 7.51
N VAL A 196 12.46 -12.26 8.02
CA VAL A 196 11.95 -12.45 9.39
C VAL A 196 11.37 -13.84 9.58
N SER A 197 10.69 -14.38 8.56
CA SER A 197 10.12 -15.73 8.60
C SER A 197 11.21 -16.81 8.58
N GLN A 198 12.24 -16.66 7.74
CA GLN A 198 13.37 -17.58 7.66
C GLN A 198 14.18 -17.64 8.96
N ASN A 199 14.38 -16.50 9.62
CA ASN A 199 15.09 -16.44 10.91
C ASN A 199 14.33 -17.12 12.06
N LYS A 200 13.02 -17.43 11.90
CA LYS A 200 12.23 -18.16 12.89
C LYS A 200 12.31 -19.69 12.69
N GLU A 201 12.81 -20.16 11.56
CA GLU A 201 12.86 -21.60 11.28
C GLU A 201 13.88 -22.32 12.16
N ILE A 202 13.53 -23.51 12.60
CA ILE A 202 14.47 -24.41 13.29
C ILE A 202 15.08 -25.39 12.29
N ASP A 203 16.32 -25.80 12.56
CA ASP A 203 16.94 -26.92 11.86
C ASP A 203 16.26 -28.23 12.28
N VAL A 204 15.72 -28.96 11.28
CA VAL A 204 14.96 -30.20 11.43
C VAL A 204 15.82 -31.46 11.26
N THR A 205 17.16 -31.32 11.19
CA THR A 205 18.08 -32.46 11.16
C THR A 205 18.05 -33.22 12.49
N PRO A 206 18.20 -34.56 12.49
CA PRO A 206 18.16 -35.37 13.72
C PRO A 206 19.12 -34.85 14.82
N SER A 207 20.35 -34.46 14.45
CA SER A 207 21.36 -33.95 15.38
C SER A 207 20.97 -32.63 16.07
N SER A 208 20.26 -31.74 15.37
CA SER A 208 19.70 -30.51 15.95
C SER A 208 18.53 -30.83 16.87
N LEU A 209 17.68 -31.78 16.46
CA LEU A 209 16.49 -32.16 17.22
C LEU A 209 16.85 -32.88 18.52
N ASP A 210 17.92 -33.68 18.56
CA ASP A 210 18.42 -34.37 19.77
C ASP A 210 18.66 -33.42 20.94
N GLN A 211 19.05 -32.17 20.67
CA GLN A 211 19.32 -31.16 21.70
C GLN A 211 18.05 -30.48 22.24
N ARG A 212 16.88 -30.72 21.62
CA ARG A 212 15.61 -30.09 21.98
C ARG A 212 14.72 -31.04 22.77
N LYS A 213 13.83 -30.49 23.60
CA LYS A 213 12.84 -31.29 24.33
C LYS A 213 11.69 -31.74 23.43
N SER A 214 11.08 -32.88 23.76
CA SER A 214 10.02 -33.45 22.92
C SER A 214 8.81 -32.53 22.83
N ASN A 215 8.45 -31.88 23.94
CA ASN A 215 7.39 -30.85 23.98
C ASN A 215 7.69 -29.63 23.08
N GLU A 216 8.95 -29.21 22.96
CA GLU A 216 9.37 -28.10 22.12
C GLU A 216 9.28 -28.48 20.64
N ILE A 217 9.76 -29.67 20.28
CA ILE A 217 9.65 -30.22 18.92
C ILE A 217 8.17 -30.35 18.52
N LEU A 218 7.32 -30.79 19.43
CA LEU A 218 5.87 -30.89 19.20
C LEU A 218 5.22 -29.52 18.98
N ARG A 219 5.64 -28.48 19.73
CA ARG A 219 5.21 -27.09 19.51
C ARG A 219 5.63 -26.56 18.14
N TYR A 220 6.85 -26.85 17.69
CA TYR A 220 7.29 -26.48 16.34
C TYR A 220 6.54 -27.26 15.26
N ALA A 221 6.23 -28.54 15.49
CA ALA A 221 5.40 -29.32 14.56
C ALA A 221 4.01 -28.69 14.38
N TYR A 222 3.37 -28.28 15.48
CA TYR A 222 2.11 -27.54 15.44
C TYR A 222 2.27 -26.18 14.74
N ALA A 223 3.36 -25.47 15.00
CA ALA A 223 3.63 -24.18 14.39
C ALA A 223 3.81 -24.26 12.88
N TYR A 224 4.54 -25.26 12.38
CA TYR A 224 4.66 -25.52 10.95
C TYR A 224 3.34 -25.98 10.32
N HIS A 225 2.51 -26.73 11.06
CA HIS A 225 1.21 -27.19 10.55
C HIS A 225 0.18 -26.04 10.46
N HIS A 226 0.19 -25.07 11.38
CA HIS A 226 -0.83 -24.00 11.42
C HIS A 226 -0.32 -22.61 11.04
N GLY A 227 1.00 -22.45 10.82
CA GLY A 227 1.63 -21.17 10.55
C GLY A 227 1.65 -20.22 11.75
N ARG A 228 1.62 -20.76 12.98
CA ARG A 228 1.56 -19.96 14.22
C ARG A 228 2.38 -20.59 15.35
N LEU A 229 3.35 -19.84 15.90
CA LEU A 229 4.15 -20.32 17.01
C LEU A 229 3.46 -20.05 18.35
N LEU A 230 3.59 -21.02 19.26
CA LEU A 230 3.13 -20.91 20.64
C LEU A 230 4.29 -20.46 21.53
N ASP A 231 4.03 -19.54 22.45
CA ASP A 231 5.02 -19.17 23.45
C ASP A 231 5.18 -20.25 24.53
N LYS A 232 6.05 -19.99 25.51
CA LYS A 232 6.28 -20.90 26.63
C LYS A 232 5.01 -21.15 27.46
N ASN A 233 4.08 -20.20 27.49
CA ASN A 233 2.81 -20.21 28.20
C ASN A 233 1.63 -20.71 27.35
N ASN A 234 1.89 -21.23 26.15
CA ASN A 234 0.90 -21.69 25.17
C ASN A 234 -0.05 -20.59 24.65
N ALA A 235 0.37 -19.32 24.69
CA ALA A 235 -0.27 -18.23 23.97
C ALA A 235 0.23 -18.16 22.53
N ILE A 236 -0.68 -17.88 21.59
CA ILE A 236 -0.35 -17.66 20.17
C ILE A 236 0.41 -16.34 20.10
N THR A 237 1.69 -16.40 19.74
CA THR A 237 2.55 -15.20 19.74
C THR A 237 2.69 -14.62 18.34
N ASP A 238 3.12 -15.43 17.38
CA ASP A 238 3.62 -14.91 16.12
C ASP A 238 3.20 -15.73 14.91
N ALA A 239 3.09 -15.06 13.75
CA ALA A 239 3.08 -15.71 12.45
C ALA A 239 4.39 -16.52 12.27
N PHE A 240 4.23 -17.77 11.86
CA PHE A 240 5.29 -18.75 11.67
C PHE A 240 5.20 -19.37 10.26
N PRO A 241 6.31 -19.80 9.65
CA PRO A 241 6.26 -20.46 8.35
C PRO A 241 5.37 -21.69 8.36
N HIS A 242 4.44 -21.79 7.41
CA HIS A 242 3.63 -22.99 7.23
C HIS A 242 4.37 -24.00 6.33
N SER A 243 4.52 -25.22 6.81
CA SER A 243 5.15 -26.32 6.06
C SER A 243 4.70 -27.67 6.59
N GLU A 244 3.76 -28.31 5.90
CA GLU A 244 3.31 -29.67 6.24
C GLU A 244 4.46 -30.68 6.26
N TYR A 245 5.43 -30.53 5.34
CA TYR A 245 6.61 -31.39 5.28
C TYR A 245 7.45 -31.31 6.56
N LYS A 246 7.76 -30.08 7.03
CA LYS A 246 8.54 -29.90 8.27
C LYS A 246 7.75 -30.37 9.49
N ALA A 247 6.44 -30.10 9.54
CA ALA A 247 5.57 -30.61 10.61
C ALA A 247 5.60 -32.14 10.69
N LYS A 248 5.39 -32.83 9.56
CA LYS A 248 5.45 -34.31 9.50
C LYS A 248 6.84 -34.84 9.82
N THR A 249 7.91 -34.15 9.40
CA THR A 249 9.30 -34.55 9.70
C THR A 249 9.56 -34.52 11.19
N LEU A 250 9.17 -33.44 11.88
CA LEU A 250 9.32 -33.32 13.33
C LEU A 250 8.51 -34.40 14.07
N LEU A 251 7.27 -34.65 13.64
CA LEU A 251 6.43 -35.71 14.22
C LEU A 251 7.01 -37.11 13.96
N LYS A 252 7.56 -37.38 12.77
CA LYS A 252 8.19 -38.66 12.43
C LYS A 252 9.44 -38.89 13.27
N TYR A 253 10.26 -37.86 13.47
CA TYR A 253 11.40 -37.92 14.39
C TYR A 253 10.94 -38.25 15.80
N LEU A 254 9.94 -37.56 16.35
CA LEU A 254 9.41 -37.87 17.68
C LEU A 254 8.86 -39.30 17.79
N ALA A 255 8.13 -39.76 16.77
CA ALA A 255 7.52 -41.08 16.76
C ALA A 255 8.54 -42.22 16.63
N ASN A 256 9.58 -42.05 15.79
CA ASN A 256 10.54 -43.11 15.47
C ASN A 256 11.77 -43.11 16.38
N GLU A 257 12.35 -41.94 16.65
CA GLU A 257 13.61 -41.82 17.40
C GLU A 257 13.38 -41.70 18.92
N ARG A 258 12.23 -41.13 19.33
CA ARG A 258 11.90 -40.92 20.76
C ARG A 258 10.72 -41.74 21.25
N ASP A 259 10.20 -42.64 20.42
CA ASP A 259 9.05 -43.49 20.72
C ASP A 259 7.84 -42.72 21.31
N ASN A 260 7.60 -41.51 20.82
CA ASN A 260 6.66 -40.57 21.44
C ASN A 260 5.19 -40.90 21.10
N ALA A 261 4.42 -41.35 22.09
CA ALA A 261 3.01 -41.74 21.93
C ALA A 261 2.12 -40.64 21.34
N ARG A 262 2.30 -39.38 21.78
CA ARG A 262 1.51 -38.23 21.28
C ARG A 262 1.80 -37.94 19.81
N ALA A 263 3.07 -38.00 19.40
CA ALA A 263 3.45 -37.82 18.00
C ALA A 263 2.90 -38.94 17.10
N LYS A 264 2.88 -40.19 17.60
CA LYS A 264 2.25 -41.33 16.91
C LYS A 264 0.74 -41.15 16.75
N PHE A 265 0.07 -40.69 17.80
CA PHE A 265 -1.36 -40.34 17.74
C PHE A 265 -1.62 -39.27 16.67
N ILE A 266 -0.88 -38.15 16.71
CA ILE A 266 -1.06 -37.04 15.77
C ILE A 266 -0.77 -37.48 14.33
N LEU A 267 0.30 -38.26 14.09
CA LEU A 267 0.56 -38.82 12.76
C LEU A 267 -0.52 -39.81 12.33
N GLY A 268 -1.05 -40.60 13.26
CA GLY A 268 -2.10 -41.58 13.00
C GLY A 268 -3.42 -40.94 12.57
N ILE A 269 -3.74 -39.75 13.10
CA ILE A 269 -4.96 -39.02 12.71
C ILE A 269 -4.74 -38.11 11.49
N LEU A 270 -3.53 -37.56 11.27
CA LEU A 270 -3.28 -36.57 10.20
C LEU A 270 -2.89 -37.17 8.84
N ASN A 271 -2.56 -38.46 8.78
CA ASN A 271 -1.95 -39.05 7.59
C ASN A 271 -2.88 -40.08 6.95
N ASP A 272 -3.08 -40.01 5.63
CA ASP A 272 -3.84 -41.01 4.86
C ASP A 272 -2.98 -42.24 4.47
N GLU A 273 -1.74 -42.31 4.96
CA GLU A 273 -0.79 -43.37 4.63
C GLU A 273 -1.19 -44.72 5.24
N LYS A 274 -0.77 -45.82 4.60
CA LYS A 274 -1.04 -47.21 5.03
C LYS A 274 -0.67 -47.50 6.50
N ASN A 275 0.27 -46.74 7.08
CA ASN A 275 0.76 -46.95 8.45
C ASN A 275 0.03 -46.11 9.50
N ALA A 276 -0.91 -45.25 9.13
CA ALA A 276 -1.62 -44.36 10.05
C ALA A 276 -2.35 -45.13 11.18
N ARG A 277 -3.06 -46.20 10.82
CA ARG A 277 -3.73 -47.09 11.77
C ARG A 277 -2.76 -47.78 12.73
N VAL A 278 -1.57 -48.16 12.25
CA VAL A 278 -0.54 -48.79 13.08
C VAL A 278 -0.01 -47.80 14.11
N LEU A 279 0.29 -46.56 13.69
CA LEU A 279 0.75 -45.51 14.60
C LEU A 279 -0.32 -45.14 15.64
N PHE A 280 -1.58 -45.04 15.21
CA PHE A 280 -2.69 -44.80 16.13
C PHE A 280 -2.83 -45.92 17.17
N GLN A 281 -2.77 -47.18 16.75
CA GLN A 281 -2.83 -48.33 17.65
C GLN A 281 -1.64 -48.37 18.63
N GLN A 282 -0.43 -48.06 18.16
CA GLN A 282 0.74 -47.94 19.04
C GLN A 282 0.57 -46.83 20.07
N ALA A 283 -0.01 -45.69 19.70
CA ALA A 283 -0.29 -44.61 20.64
C ALA A 283 -1.31 -45.03 21.72
N LEU A 284 -2.33 -45.81 21.35
CA LEU A 284 -3.29 -46.40 22.29
C LEU A 284 -2.61 -47.36 23.27
N GLU A 285 -1.77 -48.27 22.77
CA GLU A 285 -1.03 -49.25 23.56
C GLU A 285 -0.03 -48.59 24.52
N GLN A 286 0.58 -47.49 24.09
CA GLN A 286 1.44 -46.64 24.92
C GLN A 286 0.66 -45.75 25.90
N GLY A 287 -0.67 -45.76 25.86
CA GLY A 287 -1.52 -45.07 26.82
C GLY A 287 -1.71 -43.57 26.54
N ASP A 288 -1.58 -43.11 25.30
CA ASP A 288 -1.90 -41.71 24.98
C ASP A 288 -3.38 -41.40 25.24
N LYS A 289 -3.61 -40.39 26.09
CA LYS A 289 -4.95 -40.04 26.57
C LYS A 289 -5.88 -39.53 25.46
N TYR A 290 -5.35 -38.79 24.49
CA TYR A 290 -6.16 -38.28 23.38
C TYR A 290 -6.46 -39.39 22.37
N ALA A 291 -5.53 -40.32 22.15
CA ALA A 291 -5.82 -41.55 21.39
C ALA A 291 -6.97 -42.33 22.05
N GLN A 292 -6.96 -42.50 23.37
CA GLN A 292 -8.03 -43.18 24.12
C GLN A 292 -9.38 -42.46 24.02
N ILE A 293 -9.40 -41.13 24.09
CA ILE A 293 -10.60 -40.33 23.87
C ILE A 293 -11.15 -40.58 22.46
N VAL A 294 -10.31 -40.39 21.43
CA VAL A 294 -10.73 -40.55 20.03
C VAL A 294 -11.24 -41.97 19.76
N SER A 295 -10.58 -43.00 20.30
CA SER A 295 -11.03 -44.39 20.18
C SER A 295 -12.40 -44.64 20.84
N ALA A 296 -12.65 -44.05 22.02
CA ALA A 296 -13.94 -44.16 22.69
C ALA A 296 -15.06 -43.43 21.93
N VAL A 297 -14.74 -42.26 21.33
CA VAL A 297 -15.67 -41.52 20.47
C VAL A 297 -15.97 -42.30 19.19
N GLU A 298 -14.95 -42.83 18.51
CA GLU A 298 -15.08 -43.67 17.31
C GLU A 298 -15.98 -44.89 17.57
N TYR A 299 -15.75 -45.59 18.69
CA TYR A 299 -16.58 -46.70 19.11
C TYR A 299 -18.04 -46.27 19.35
N GLY A 300 -18.26 -45.12 20.00
CA GLY A 300 -19.58 -44.56 20.22
C GLY A 300 -20.30 -44.09 18.94
N CYS A 301 -19.56 -43.66 17.93
CA CYS A 301 -20.08 -43.21 16.64
C CYS A 301 -20.49 -44.37 15.73
N TYR A 302 -19.66 -45.42 15.65
CA TYR A 302 -19.81 -46.48 14.65
C TYR A 302 -20.27 -47.83 15.21
N SER A 303 -20.17 -48.06 16.52
CA SER A 303 -20.53 -49.36 17.13
C SER A 303 -21.68 -49.23 18.13
N ASP A 304 -21.46 -48.60 19.28
CA ASP A 304 -22.45 -48.54 20.37
C ASP A 304 -22.27 -47.25 21.19
N LEU A 305 -23.26 -46.36 21.06
CA LEU A 305 -23.26 -45.03 21.68
C LEU A 305 -23.16 -45.08 23.21
N ASP A 306 -23.90 -45.99 23.85
CA ASP A 306 -24.01 -46.00 25.31
C ASP A 306 -22.72 -46.57 25.93
N ARG A 307 -22.14 -47.60 25.29
CA ARG A 307 -20.81 -48.08 25.65
C ARG A 307 -19.72 -47.04 25.40
N GLY A 308 -19.77 -46.28 24.31
CA GLY A 308 -18.83 -45.19 24.06
C GLY A 308 -18.88 -44.12 25.16
N LYS A 309 -20.08 -43.74 25.62
CA LYS A 309 -20.25 -42.83 26.76
C LYS A 309 -19.70 -43.41 28.06
N GLU A 310 -19.92 -44.69 28.29
CA GLU A 310 -19.40 -45.40 29.46
C GLU A 310 -17.86 -45.39 29.46
N MET A 311 -17.23 -45.67 28.31
CA MET A 311 -15.78 -45.64 28.13
C MET A 311 -15.21 -44.25 28.45
N LEU A 312 -15.81 -43.18 27.90
CA LEU A 312 -15.43 -41.80 28.20
C LEU A 312 -15.59 -41.48 29.69
N THR A 313 -16.71 -41.90 30.31
CA THR A 313 -16.97 -41.66 31.74
C THR A 313 -15.93 -42.35 32.63
N ARG A 314 -15.57 -43.60 32.30
CA ARG A 314 -14.50 -44.32 33.00
C ARG A 314 -13.14 -43.65 32.80
N LEU A 315 -12.83 -43.24 31.56
CA LEU A 315 -11.59 -42.54 31.25
C LEU A 315 -11.44 -41.23 32.03
N LYS A 316 -12.54 -40.49 32.20
CA LYS A 316 -12.59 -39.28 33.04
C LYS A 316 -12.26 -39.57 34.50
N GLN A 317 -12.78 -40.66 35.05
CA GLN A 317 -12.56 -41.04 36.46
C GLN A 317 -11.12 -41.44 36.77
N ILE A 318 -10.45 -42.10 35.82
CA ILE A 318 -9.07 -42.58 36.00
C ILE A 318 -8.00 -41.55 35.63
N THR A 319 -8.38 -40.52 34.86
CA THR A 319 -7.43 -39.49 34.40
C THR A 319 -7.25 -38.41 35.47
N THR A 320 -6.01 -38.08 35.81
CA THR A 320 -5.66 -37.01 36.78
C THR A 320 -5.46 -35.63 36.14
N GLU A 321 -5.33 -35.56 34.82
CA GLU A 321 -5.11 -34.31 34.08
C GLU A 321 -6.42 -33.55 33.86
N LYS A 322 -6.52 -32.35 34.44
CA LYS A 322 -7.72 -31.50 34.37
C LYS A 322 -8.16 -31.18 32.94
N TYR A 323 -7.22 -30.99 32.02
CA TYR A 323 -7.54 -30.65 30.63
C TYR A 323 -8.13 -31.83 29.86
N VAL A 324 -7.62 -33.04 30.09
CA VAL A 324 -8.19 -34.25 29.50
C VAL A 324 -9.58 -34.53 30.08
N GLN A 325 -9.77 -34.31 31.38
CA GLN A 325 -11.11 -34.36 32.00
C GLN A 325 -12.07 -33.36 31.37
N SER A 326 -11.64 -32.11 31.17
CA SER A 326 -12.43 -31.04 30.55
C SER A 326 -12.84 -31.38 29.11
N GLU A 327 -11.95 -31.99 28.33
CA GLU A 327 -12.27 -32.41 26.96
C GLU A 327 -13.31 -33.53 26.95
N ILE A 328 -13.16 -34.52 27.83
CA ILE A 328 -14.14 -35.59 27.99
C ILE A 328 -15.50 -35.02 28.43
N GLU A 329 -15.52 -34.07 29.37
CA GLU A 329 -16.74 -33.38 29.80
C GLU A 329 -17.41 -32.62 28.67
N SER A 330 -16.64 -31.91 27.85
CA SER A 330 -17.12 -31.20 26.66
C SER A 330 -17.85 -32.17 25.71
N ILE A 331 -17.19 -33.28 25.37
CA ILE A 331 -17.76 -34.30 24.47
C ILE A 331 -19.02 -34.94 25.08
N LEU A 332 -19.01 -35.25 26.38
CA LEU A 332 -20.17 -35.83 27.06
C LEU A 332 -21.34 -34.84 27.14
N TYR A 333 -21.07 -33.55 27.33
CA TYR A 333 -22.07 -32.49 27.40
C TYR A 333 -22.73 -32.22 26.04
N VAL A 334 -21.92 -32.06 24.99
CA VAL A 334 -22.41 -31.84 23.62
C VAL A 334 -23.02 -33.12 23.03
N GLY A 335 -22.49 -34.27 23.43
CA GLY A 335 -22.91 -35.61 23.03
C GLY A 335 -22.09 -36.17 21.86
N ILE A 336 -21.68 -37.44 21.97
CA ILE A 336 -20.82 -38.14 21.00
C ILE A 336 -21.32 -37.98 19.55
N LYS A 337 -22.64 -38.10 19.30
CA LYS A 337 -23.22 -37.98 17.95
C LYS A 337 -22.89 -36.67 17.26
N ALA A 338 -22.80 -35.57 18.00
CA ALA A 338 -22.50 -34.26 17.43
C ALA A 338 -21.02 -34.12 17.06
N VAL A 339 -20.13 -34.88 17.69
CA VAL A 339 -18.68 -34.87 17.46
C VAL A 339 -18.26 -35.88 16.37
N CYS A 340 -19.12 -36.84 16.01
CA CYS A 340 -18.82 -37.86 15.00
C CYS A 340 -18.39 -37.28 13.64
N SER A 341 -18.93 -36.12 13.24
CA SER A 341 -18.56 -35.45 11.98
C SER A 341 -17.13 -34.87 12.00
N GLU A 342 -16.53 -34.70 13.18
CA GLU A 342 -15.16 -34.22 13.32
C GLU A 342 -14.13 -35.34 13.10
N LEU A 343 -14.54 -36.62 13.22
CA LEU A 343 -13.70 -37.79 12.92
C LEU A 343 -13.41 -37.93 11.42
N ASP A 344 -14.29 -37.45 10.55
CA ASP A 344 -14.11 -37.51 9.09
C ASP A 344 -13.04 -36.52 8.58
N LYS A 345 -12.72 -35.48 9.37
CA LYS A 345 -11.69 -34.47 9.07
C LYS A 345 -10.87 -34.16 10.32
N PRO A 346 -10.02 -35.11 10.75
CA PRO A 346 -9.20 -34.94 11.94
C PRO A 346 -8.29 -33.71 11.79
N LYS A 347 -8.23 -32.90 12.84
CA LYS A 347 -7.41 -31.68 12.88
C LYS A 347 -6.29 -31.85 13.90
N PHE A 348 -5.14 -31.26 13.62
CA PHE A 348 -4.09 -31.11 14.63
C PHE A 348 -4.53 -30.03 15.63
N LEU A 349 -5.18 -30.40 16.73
CA LEU A 349 -5.68 -29.45 17.70
C LEU A 349 -4.56 -28.91 18.61
N LEU A 350 -4.74 -27.68 19.09
CA LEU A 350 -3.79 -27.01 19.99
C LEU A 350 -3.61 -27.79 21.30
N GLU A 351 -4.67 -28.42 21.78
CA GLU A 351 -4.72 -29.16 23.04
C GLU A 351 -3.76 -30.35 23.06
N TYR A 352 -3.52 -30.95 21.89
CA TYR A 352 -2.58 -32.06 21.73
C TYR A 352 -1.14 -31.65 22.04
N VAL A 353 -0.85 -30.34 22.03
CA VAL A 353 0.48 -29.78 22.29
C VAL A 353 0.53 -29.01 23.61
N ARG A 354 -0.52 -28.27 23.94
CA ARG A 354 -0.59 -27.37 25.10
C ARG A 354 -0.39 -28.08 26.44
N ASN A 355 -0.86 -29.32 26.55
CA ASN A 355 -0.90 -30.11 27.78
C ASN A 355 -0.03 -31.37 27.69
N TYR A 356 1.03 -31.32 26.87
CA TYR A 356 1.96 -32.43 26.76
C TYR A 356 3.05 -32.30 27.84
N ASP A 357 2.88 -33.04 28.93
CA ASP A 357 3.90 -33.18 29.97
C ASP A 357 4.82 -34.36 29.63
N ASP A 358 6.13 -34.10 29.50
CA ASP A 358 7.16 -35.15 29.39
C ASP A 358 7.29 -35.85 30.76
N TYR A 359 6.57 -36.94 30.96
CA TYR A 359 6.84 -37.88 32.06
C TYR A 359 7.40 -39.20 31.52
N SER A 360 8.58 -39.13 30.88
CA SER A 360 9.42 -40.32 30.61
C SER A 360 10.77 -39.93 29.98
N ASN A 361 11.67 -39.36 30.79
CA ASN A 361 13.02 -39.88 31.09
C ASN A 361 13.77 -38.92 32.01
#